data_AF-A0AB35UJR5-F1
#
_entry.id   AF-A0AB35UJR5-F1
#
_cell.length_a   1.000
_cell.length_b   1.000
_cell.length_c   1.000
_cell.angle_alpha   90.00
_cell.angle_beta   90.00
_cell.angle_gamma   90.00
#
_symmetry.space_group_name_H-M   'P 1'
#
loop_
_entity.id
_entity.type
_entity.pdbx_description
1 polymer ?
#
loop_
_entity_poly.entity_id
_entity_poly.type
_entity_poly.pdbx_seq_one_letter_code
_entity_poly.pdbx_strand_id
1 'polypeptide(L)'
;MADDIAFTLPEALRAQKHMRDALGLGEERFPVPAFINMVSDEIEQLRNAGKTNGEIAALVEESSGHALTEADIARYYTPAEDRRSNEH
;
A
#
# COMPACT_ATOMS: atom_id res chain seq x y z
N MET A 1 -19.01 -27.95 -0.15
CA MET A 1 -18.54 -26.77 -0.90
C MET A 1 -18.68 -25.62 0.07
N ALA A 2 -17.61 -25.25 0.79
CA ALA A 2 -17.64 -24.03 1.56
C ALA A 2 -17.67 -22.89 0.55
N ASP A 3 -18.65 -22.02 0.66
CA ASP A 3 -18.70 -20.76 -0.08
C ASP A 3 -17.37 -20.05 0.23
N ASP A 4 -16.59 -19.74 -0.81
CA ASP A 4 -15.29 -19.08 -0.66
C ASP A 4 -15.57 -17.64 -0.25
N ILE A 5 -15.63 -17.40 1.07
CA ILE A 5 -15.92 -16.06 1.60
C ILE A 5 -14.75 -15.16 1.23
N ALA A 6 -14.96 -14.31 0.23
CA ALA A 6 -14.02 -13.28 -0.18
C ALA A 6 -14.49 -11.91 0.33
N PHE A 7 -13.55 -11.11 0.85
CA PHE A 7 -13.79 -9.73 1.24
C PHE A 7 -13.10 -8.79 0.26
N THR A 8 -13.79 -7.74 -0.14
CA THR A 8 -13.18 -6.65 -0.91
C THR A 8 -12.26 -5.80 -0.01
N LEU A 9 -11.29 -5.10 -0.61
CA LEU A 9 -10.39 -4.19 0.13
C LEU A 9 -11.16 -3.16 0.99
N PRO A 10 -12.23 -2.49 0.50
CA PRO A 10 -13.02 -1.59 1.34
C PRO A 10 -13.70 -2.28 2.53
N GLU A 11 -14.11 -3.55 2.38
CA GLU A 11 -14.71 -4.31 3.49
C GLU A 11 -13.68 -4.66 4.55
N ALA A 12 -12.49 -5.11 4.13
CA ALA A 12 -11.38 -5.40 5.03
C ALA A 12 -10.97 -4.15 5.83
N LEU A 13 -10.83 -2.99 5.16
CA LEU A 13 -10.46 -1.73 5.82
C LEU A 13 -11.53 -1.24 6.81
N ARG A 14 -12.82 -1.37 6.47
CA ARG A 14 -13.91 -1.05 7.41
C ARG A 14 -13.89 -1.94 8.64
N ALA A 15 -13.68 -3.25 8.46
CA ALA A 15 -13.62 -4.20 9.56
C ALA A 15 -12.42 -3.91 10.48
N GLN A 16 -11.23 -3.69 9.91
CA GLN A 16 -10.02 -3.33 10.65
C GLN A 16 -10.21 -2.04 11.45
N LYS A 17 -10.76 -1.00 10.82
CA LYS A 17 -11.07 0.27 11.50
C LYS A 17 -12.01 0.04 12.69
N HIS A 18 -13.11 -0.70 12.49
CA HIS A 18 -14.09 -0.95 13.54
C HIS A 18 -13.49 -1.70 14.74
N MET A 19 -12.62 -2.69 14.49
CA MET A 19 -11.91 -3.40 15.55
C MET A 19 -10.97 -2.49 16.35
N ARG A 20 -10.26 -1.58 15.68
CA ARG A 20 -9.38 -0.60 16.35
C ARG A 20 -10.15 0.39 17.22
N ASP A 21 -11.27 0.90 16.71
CA ASP A 21 -12.18 1.77 17.46
C ASP A 21 -12.71 1.05 18.70
N ALA A 22 -13.15 -0.21 18.56
CA ALA A 22 -13.64 -1.03 19.68
C ALA A 22 -12.56 -1.28 20.76
N LEU A 23 -11.29 -1.37 20.35
CA LEU A 23 -10.14 -1.52 21.24
C LEU A 23 -9.62 -0.18 21.80
N GLY A 24 -10.16 0.96 21.36
CA GLY A 24 -9.68 2.28 21.75
C GLY A 24 -8.26 2.61 21.26
N LEU A 25 -7.78 1.94 20.21
CA LEU A 25 -6.40 2.06 19.70
C LEU A 25 -6.18 3.29 18.80
N GLY A 26 -7.25 4.02 18.47
CA GLY A 26 -7.21 5.18 17.58
C GLY A 26 -6.77 4.83 16.15
N GLU A 27 -6.53 5.87 15.36
CA GLU A 27 -6.14 5.77 13.96
C GLU A 27 -4.77 5.09 13.81
N GLU A 28 -4.68 4.09 12.94
CA GLU A 28 -3.40 3.48 12.59
C GLU A 28 -2.62 4.41 11.68
N ARG A 29 -1.36 4.67 12.05
CA ARG A 29 -0.45 5.45 11.20
C ARG A 29 0.71 4.56 10.79
N PHE A 30 0.96 4.53 9.48
CA PHE A 30 2.07 3.80 8.92
C PHE A 30 3.18 4.76 8.54
N PRO A 31 4.45 4.44 8.82
CA PRO A 31 5.56 5.14 8.20
C PRO A 31 5.54 4.89 6.69
N VAL A 32 5.99 5.86 5.90
CA VAL A 32 6.10 5.80 4.42
C VAL A 32 6.63 4.46 3.89
N PRO A 33 7.74 3.88 4.40
CA PRO A 33 8.21 2.57 3.92
C PRO A 33 7.21 1.43 4.14
N ALA A 34 6.46 1.42 5.24
CA ALA A 34 5.45 0.39 5.48
C ALA A 34 4.25 0.56 4.54
N PHE A 35 3.84 1.81 4.31
CA PHE A 35 2.81 2.12 3.32
C PHE A 35 3.21 1.69 1.92
N ILE A 36 4.43 2.03 1.47
CA ILE A 36 4.92 1.65 0.13
C ILE A 36 4.98 0.13 -0.04
N ASN A 37 5.37 -0.61 1.01
CA ASN A 37 5.33 -2.07 0.96
C ASN A 37 3.90 -2.61 0.81
N MET A 38 2.94 -2.02 1.52
CA MET A 38 1.53 -2.42 1.45
C MET A 38 0.94 -2.25 0.04
N VAL A 39 1.32 -1.19 -0.67
CA VAL A 39 0.83 -0.91 -2.04
C VAL A 39 1.83 -1.31 -3.14
N SER A 40 2.81 -2.15 -2.80
CA SER A 40 3.93 -2.42 -3.71
C SER A 40 3.51 -3.18 -4.97
N ASP A 41 2.53 -4.07 -4.87
CA ASP A 41 1.93 -4.76 -6.01
C ASP A 41 1.24 -3.77 -6.96
N GLU A 42 0.49 -2.79 -6.44
CA GLU A 42 -0.13 -1.75 -7.26
C GLU A 42 0.92 -0.85 -7.93
N ILE A 43 1.98 -0.47 -7.21
CA ILE A 43 3.10 0.29 -7.78
C ILE A 43 3.74 -0.49 -8.93
N GLU A 44 3.98 -1.79 -8.76
CA GLU A 44 4.56 -2.65 -9.80
C GLU A 44 3.65 -2.74 -11.03
N GLN A 45 2.36 -2.97 -10.83
CA GLN A 45 1.38 -3.04 -11.91
C GLN A 45 1.26 -1.71 -12.68
N LEU A 46 1.28 -0.57 -11.97
CA LEU A 46 1.26 0.75 -12.61
C LEU A 46 2.53 1.00 -13.43
N ARG A 47 3.71 0.61 -12.93
CA ARG A 47 4.96 0.68 -13.69
C ARG A 47 4.93 -0.19 -14.94
N ASN A 48 4.41 -1.41 -14.83
CA ASN A 48 4.21 -2.31 -15.97
C ASN A 48 3.22 -1.75 -17.01
N ALA A 49 2.27 -0.93 -16.57
CA ALA A 49 1.37 -0.16 -17.45
C ALA A 49 2.01 1.13 -18.03
N GLY A 50 3.29 1.39 -17.74
CA GLY A 50 4.04 2.53 -18.27
C GLY A 50 3.98 3.80 -17.42
N LYS A 51 3.42 3.75 -16.20
CA LYS A 51 3.39 4.90 -15.29
C LYS A 51 4.74 5.19 -14.66
N THR A 52 5.09 6.46 -14.59
CA THR A 52 6.28 6.95 -13.90
C THR A 52 6.07 7.04 -12.38
N ASN A 53 7.14 7.07 -11.60
CA ASN A 53 7.04 7.28 -10.15
C ASN A 53 6.35 8.60 -9.80
N GLY A 54 6.54 9.66 -10.59
CA GLY A 54 5.84 10.93 -10.39
C GLY A 54 4.33 10.81 -10.59
N GLU A 55 3.88 10.05 -11.60
CA GLU A 55 2.44 9.78 -11.80
C GLU A 55 1.86 8.92 -10.67
N ILE A 56 2.60 7.92 -10.20
CA ILE A 56 2.16 7.05 -9.09
C ILE A 56 2.08 7.87 -7.79
N ALA A 57 3.07 8.73 -7.54
CA ALA A 57 3.07 9.66 -6.41
C ALA A 57 1.85 10.60 -6.44
N ALA A 58 1.52 11.15 -7.60
CA ALA A 58 0.34 12.00 -7.76
C ALA A 58 -0.98 11.25 -7.48
N LEU A 59 -1.10 9.98 -7.89
CA LEU A 59 -2.27 9.14 -7.57
C LEU A 59 -2.41 8.89 -6.05
N VAL A 60 -1.29 8.66 -5.37
CA VAL A 60 -1.27 8.51 -3.91
C VAL A 60 -1.64 9.82 -3.22
N GLU A 61 -1.12 10.96 -3.69
CA GLU A 61 -1.42 12.27 -3.11
C GLU A 61 -2.90 12.62 -3.28
N GLU A 62 -3.47 12.41 -4.47
CA GLU A 62 -4.89 12.67 -4.77
C GLU A 62 -5.83 11.88 -3.86
N SER A 63 -5.47 10.63 -3.53
CA SER A 63 -6.30 9.73 -2.73
C SER A 63 -6.09 9.86 -1.22
N SER A 64 -4.86 10.13 -0.77
CA SER A 64 -4.49 10.16 0.64
C SER A 64 -4.44 11.57 1.25
N GLY A 65 -4.40 12.62 0.42
CA GLY A 65 -4.16 14.00 0.84
C GLY A 65 -2.77 14.24 1.46
N HIS A 66 -1.89 13.24 1.44
CA HIS A 66 -0.52 13.33 1.93
C HIS A 66 0.45 13.35 0.75
N ALA A 67 1.36 14.33 0.77
CA ALA A 67 2.39 14.43 -0.24
C ALA A 67 3.35 13.24 -0.12
N LEU A 68 3.35 12.40 -1.14
CA LEU A 68 4.36 11.38 -1.39
C LEU A 68 5.17 11.85 -2.60
N THR A 69 6.50 11.87 -2.52
CA THR A 69 7.31 12.30 -3.67
C THR A 69 7.74 11.10 -4.52
N GLU A 70 8.10 11.35 -5.77
CA GLU A 70 8.72 10.32 -6.63
C GLU A 70 10.01 9.75 -6.01
N ALA A 71 10.72 10.57 -5.23
CA ALA A 71 11.93 10.18 -4.52
C ALA A 71 11.65 9.22 -3.37
N ASP A 72 10.51 9.37 -2.69
CA ASP A 72 10.07 8.43 -1.65
C ASP A 72 9.76 7.06 -2.27
N ILE A 73 9.05 7.04 -3.39
CA ILE A 73 8.80 5.80 -4.14
C ILE A 73 10.13 5.18 -4.57
N ALA A 74 11.04 5.94 -5.19
CA ALA A 74 12.33 5.42 -5.62
C ALA A 74 13.20 4.89 -4.47
N ARG A 75 13.09 5.51 -3.29
CA ARG A 75 13.90 5.17 -2.10
C ARG A 75 13.40 3.93 -1.38
N TYR A 76 12.08 3.77 -1.26
CA TYR A 76 11.47 2.76 -0.39
C TYR A 76 10.83 1.61 -1.16
N TYR A 77 10.58 1.76 -2.45
CA TYR A 77 10.11 0.66 -3.28
C TYR A 77 11.26 -0.30 -3.57
N THR A 78 11.14 -1.53 -3.10
CA THR A 78 12.01 -2.64 -3.49
C THR A 78 11.24 -3.55 -4.45
N PRO A 79 11.72 -3.79 -5.69
CA PRO A 79 11.09 -4.74 -6.61
C PRO A 79 11.05 -6.14 -6.01
N ALA A 80 10.06 -6.96 -6.41
CA ALA A 80 9.91 -8.31 -5.88
C ALA A 80 11.14 -9.20 -6.15
N GLU A 81 11.84 -8.98 -7.27
CA GLU A 81 13.09 -9.69 -7.62
C GLU A 81 14.23 -9.38 -6.64
N ASP A 82 14.30 -8.14 -6.15
CA ASP A 82 15.34 -7.66 -5.24
C ASP A 82 15.01 -8.03 -3.77
N ARG A 83 13.71 -8.11 -3.43
CA ARG A 83 13.24 -8.62 -2.12
C ARG A 83 13.68 -10.07 -1.85
N ARG A 84 13.62 -10.95 -2.86
CA ARG A 84 14.04 -12.37 -2.71
C ARG A 84 15.54 -12.55 -2.50
N SER A 85 16.36 -11.60 -2.96
CA SER A 85 17.81 -11.64 -2.75
C SER A 85 18.23 -11.28 -1.32
N ASN A 86 17.33 -10.74 -0.50
CA ASN A 86 17.60 -10.33 0.88
C ASN A 86 17.08 -11.33 1.93
N GLU A 87 16.71 -12.55 1.53
CA GLU A 87 16.30 -13.67 2.39
C GLU A 87 17.38 -14.79 2.49
N HIS A 88 18.66 -14.43 2.52
CA HIS A 88 19.78 -15.37 2.74
C HIS A 88 20.43 -15.21 4.11
#